data_AF-A0A1G5HP94-F1
#
_entry.id   AF-A0A1G5HP94-F1
#
_cell.length_a   1.000
_cell.length_b   1.000
_cell.length_c   1.000
_cell.angle_alpha   90.00
_cell.angle_beta   90.00
_cell.angle_gamma   90.00
#
_symmetry.space_group_name_H-M   'P 1'
#
loop_
_entity.id
_entity.type
_entity.pdbx_description
1 polymer ?
#
loop_
_entity_poly.entity_id
_entity_poly.type
_entity_poly.pdbx_seq_one_letter_code
_entity_poly.pdbx_strand_id
1 'polypeptide(L)'
;MPSMKTQAHASTNPSSILAPSEEDRYLDPVQLAELETAFRDWLTAAGRPDIRRSRERIFCIFLLIRYTGARLGEILGIASTRQVDFKGHTVRIGTEAAGFREVQIPPHVADEIRTALPSSAADPFAVDAGHVRRKFYERAEACGLPKGMGSPNVIRRSRAVELLRSNLPLPVVQKMLGHSTAGLTASWLDFSDKDMKRVVAHVTRRESRIKTSARNSFTGKVSRMIPGDIQTVVTLDTLGGYPVTAIITNESAERLALGPGTLLTAEVKAPWVLVAAGPVAPVTSCANTLEGTVTRIIRGASTTEVILTLKDGTEVCALMTRSGDDTLELHRGDAAWALIDAFSVILRMGDA
;
A
#
# COMPACT_ATOMS: atom_id res chain seq x y z
N MET A 1 12.03 45.78 32.24
CA MET A 1 11.35 44.46 32.25
C MET A 1 10.59 44.30 30.93
N PRO A 2 11.22 43.78 29.86
CA PRO A 2 10.53 43.55 28.59
C PRO A 2 9.99 42.12 28.49
N SER A 3 8.76 42.03 27.97
CA SER A 3 7.94 40.83 27.78
C SER A 3 8.63 39.77 26.91
N MET A 4 8.83 38.56 27.45
CA MET A 4 9.22 37.37 26.67
C MET A 4 8.03 36.90 25.84
N LYS A 5 8.11 37.06 24.51
CA LYS A 5 7.23 36.35 23.58
C LYS A 5 7.78 34.93 23.41
N THR A 6 7.07 33.94 23.97
CA THR A 6 7.30 32.52 23.70
C THR A 6 6.97 32.24 22.24
N GLN A 7 7.99 32.06 21.40
CA GLN A 7 7.82 31.50 20.06
C GLN A 7 7.36 30.04 20.21
N ALA A 8 6.13 29.76 19.83
CA ALA A 8 5.64 28.41 19.68
C ALA A 8 6.43 27.73 18.57
N HIS A 9 7.21 26.70 18.92
CA HIS A 9 7.78 25.77 17.96
C HIS A 9 6.63 25.05 17.25
N ALA A 10 6.33 25.48 16.02
CA ALA A 10 5.45 24.77 15.12
C ALA A 10 6.03 23.37 14.91
N SER A 11 5.32 22.33 15.36
CA SER A 11 5.70 20.95 15.06
C SER A 11 5.46 20.72 13.56
N THR A 12 6.54 20.76 12.79
CA THR A 12 6.54 20.53 11.36
C THR A 12 6.00 19.13 11.06
N ASN A 13 4.81 19.07 10.48
CA ASN A 13 4.19 17.83 10.04
C ASN A 13 5.11 17.19 8.98
N PRO A 14 5.60 15.95 9.10
CA PRO A 14 6.51 15.35 8.12
C PRO A 14 5.87 15.18 6.73
N SER A 15 4.55 15.26 6.64
CA SER A 15 3.78 15.36 5.39
C SER A 15 3.89 16.73 4.69
N SER A 16 4.27 17.79 5.40
CA SER A 16 4.45 19.15 4.84
C SER A 16 5.80 19.36 4.16
N ILE A 17 6.79 18.48 4.41
CA ILE A 17 8.06 18.45 3.67
C ILE A 17 7.83 18.04 2.19
N LEU A 18 6.63 17.54 1.87
CA LEU A 18 6.17 17.18 0.55
C LEU A 18 4.96 18.02 0.11
N ALA A 19 4.81 19.27 0.59
CA ALA A 19 3.84 20.20 0.03
C ALA A 19 4.23 20.49 -1.43
N PRO A 20 3.49 19.97 -2.44
CA PRO A 20 3.99 19.98 -3.80
C PRO A 20 3.70 21.31 -4.49
N SER A 21 4.71 21.84 -5.17
CA SER A 21 4.58 22.93 -6.15
C SER A 21 3.79 22.43 -7.38
N GLU A 22 3.26 23.33 -8.23
CA GLU A 22 2.39 22.95 -9.36
C GLU A 22 3.01 21.97 -10.40
N GLU A 23 4.30 21.65 -10.29
CA GLU A 23 5.04 20.67 -11.11
C GLU A 23 4.97 19.21 -10.58
N ASP A 24 4.28 18.97 -9.45
CA ASP A 24 4.29 17.71 -8.70
C ASP A 24 3.03 16.85 -8.88
N ARG A 25 2.74 16.48 -10.12
CA ARG A 25 1.58 15.63 -10.42
C ARG A 25 1.92 14.15 -10.23
N TYR A 26 1.11 13.43 -9.45
CA TYR A 26 1.08 11.97 -9.36
C TYR A 26 -0.27 11.45 -9.85
N LEU A 27 -0.31 10.19 -10.27
CA LEU A 27 -1.54 9.50 -10.67
C LEU A 27 -2.19 8.89 -9.43
N ASP A 28 -3.51 9.06 -9.30
CA ASP A 28 -4.28 8.32 -8.31
C ASP A 28 -4.47 6.84 -8.74
N PRO A 29 -4.99 5.95 -7.86
CA PRO A 29 -5.16 4.54 -8.18
C PRO A 29 -6.08 4.26 -9.38
N VAL A 30 -7.10 5.10 -9.62
CA VAL A 30 -8.02 4.95 -10.76
C VAL A 30 -7.27 5.29 -12.05
N GLN A 31 -6.58 6.43 -12.07
CA GLN A 31 -5.81 6.86 -13.22
C GLN A 31 -4.66 5.89 -13.55
N LEU A 32 -4.03 5.27 -12.55
CA LEU A 32 -3.03 4.21 -12.76
C LEU A 32 -3.64 2.96 -13.40
N ALA A 33 -4.84 2.56 -12.97
CA ALA A 33 -5.54 1.41 -13.53
C ALA A 33 -6.02 1.67 -14.97
N GLU A 34 -6.49 2.89 -15.26
CA GLU A 34 -6.84 3.34 -16.62
C GLU A 34 -5.62 3.34 -17.53
N LEU A 35 -4.48 3.86 -17.04
CA LEU A 35 -3.23 3.87 -17.79
C LEU A 35 -2.75 2.44 -18.10
N GLU A 36 -2.78 1.54 -17.13
CA GLU A 36 -2.46 0.13 -17.34
C GLU A 36 -3.40 -0.50 -18.39
N THR A 37 -4.70 -0.22 -18.29
CA THR A 37 -5.69 -0.70 -19.27
C THR A 37 -5.36 -0.20 -20.68
N ALA A 38 -4.99 1.08 -20.84
CA ALA A 38 -4.61 1.62 -22.15
C ALA A 38 -3.32 1.00 -22.71
N PHE A 39 -2.39 0.55 -21.86
CA PHE A 39 -1.26 -0.27 -22.30
C PHE A 39 -1.70 -1.66 -22.76
N ARG A 40 -2.64 -2.30 -22.05
CA ARG A 40 -3.20 -3.61 -22.42
C ARG A 40 -3.94 -3.53 -23.75
N ASP A 41 -4.78 -2.53 -23.95
CA ASP A 41 -5.53 -2.32 -25.20
C ASP A 41 -4.58 -2.03 -26.37
N TRP A 42 -3.50 -1.28 -26.10
CA TRP A 42 -2.45 -1.06 -27.08
C TRP A 42 -1.73 -2.35 -27.44
N LEU A 43 -1.49 -3.23 -26.48
CA LEU A 43 -0.85 -4.52 -26.72
C LEU A 43 -1.72 -5.42 -27.61
N THR A 44 -3.00 -5.54 -27.27
CA THR A 44 -3.97 -6.41 -27.96
C THR A 44 -4.29 -5.94 -29.37
N ALA A 45 -4.25 -4.62 -29.62
CA ALA A 45 -4.43 -4.05 -30.96
C ALA A 45 -3.31 -4.39 -31.97
N ALA A 46 -2.20 -5.01 -31.55
CA ALA A 46 -1.13 -5.42 -32.47
C ALA A 46 -1.48 -6.73 -33.20
N GLY A 47 -1.86 -6.62 -34.48
CA GLY A 47 -2.15 -7.79 -35.31
C GLY A 47 -0.92 -8.60 -35.75
N ARG A 48 0.28 -8.00 -35.77
CA ARG A 48 1.52 -8.67 -36.18
C ARG A 48 2.34 -9.16 -34.97
N PRO A 49 2.89 -10.40 -35.00
CA PRO A 49 3.66 -10.96 -33.89
C PRO A 49 4.93 -10.19 -33.49
N ASP A 50 5.65 -9.62 -34.46
CA ASP A 50 6.87 -8.84 -34.23
C ASP A 50 6.56 -7.50 -33.52
N ILE A 51 5.50 -6.83 -33.96
CA ILE A 51 5.00 -5.61 -33.32
C ILE A 51 4.53 -5.93 -31.90
N ARG A 52 3.78 -7.03 -31.73
CA ARG A 52 3.29 -7.47 -30.42
C ARG A 52 4.44 -7.69 -29.44
N ARG A 53 5.51 -8.41 -29.83
CA ARG A 53 6.71 -8.59 -28.98
C ARG A 53 7.37 -7.27 -28.57
N SER A 54 7.42 -6.30 -29.49
CA SER A 54 7.93 -4.96 -29.18
C SER A 54 7.06 -4.26 -28.14
N ARG A 55 5.73 -4.31 -28.29
CA ARG A 55 4.78 -3.74 -27.32
C ARG A 55 4.81 -4.45 -25.97
N GLU A 56 4.93 -5.79 -25.97
CA GLU A 56 5.08 -6.62 -24.76
C GLU A 56 6.28 -6.16 -23.93
N ARG A 57 7.43 -5.89 -24.59
CA ARG A 57 8.61 -5.36 -23.91
C ARG A 57 8.37 -4.00 -23.25
N ILE A 58 7.75 -3.06 -23.96
CA ILE A 58 7.40 -1.74 -23.43
C ILE A 58 6.43 -1.86 -22.25
N PHE A 59 5.46 -2.76 -22.37
CA PHE A 59 4.48 -3.00 -21.31
C PHE A 59 5.13 -3.62 -20.06
N CYS A 60 6.05 -4.57 -20.22
CA CYS A 60 6.84 -5.09 -19.09
C CYS A 60 7.66 -3.99 -18.42
N ILE A 61 8.23 -3.04 -19.17
CA ILE A 61 8.93 -1.88 -18.59
C ILE A 61 7.96 -1.02 -17.76
N PHE A 62 6.75 -0.78 -18.27
CA PHE A 62 5.69 -0.09 -17.52
C PHE A 62 5.35 -0.81 -16.22
N LEU A 63 5.07 -2.12 -16.28
CA LEU A 63 4.73 -2.93 -15.11
C LEU A 63 5.86 -2.90 -14.06
N LEU A 64 7.10 -3.06 -14.50
CA LEU A 64 8.26 -3.00 -13.60
C LEU A 64 8.35 -1.64 -12.90
N ILE A 65 8.23 -0.52 -13.62
CA ILE A 65 8.23 0.81 -13.01
C ILE A 65 7.04 0.97 -12.05
N ARG A 66 5.85 0.56 -12.46
CA ARG A 66 4.59 0.68 -11.70
C ARG A 66 4.63 -0.07 -10.36
N TYR A 67 5.18 -1.28 -10.34
CA TYR A 67 5.11 -2.16 -9.17
C TYR A 67 6.37 -2.13 -8.30
N THR A 68 7.55 -1.90 -8.89
CA THR A 68 8.81 -1.79 -8.13
C THR A 68 9.15 -0.35 -7.76
N GLY A 69 8.60 0.63 -8.50
CA GLY A 69 8.98 2.02 -8.38
C GLY A 69 10.41 2.30 -8.84
N ALA A 70 11.07 1.44 -9.62
CA ALA A 70 12.42 1.72 -10.15
C ALA A 70 12.44 2.89 -11.15
N ARG A 71 13.62 3.50 -11.30
CA ARG A 71 13.85 4.51 -12.34
C ARG A 71 13.91 3.81 -13.69
N LEU A 72 13.48 4.50 -14.76
CA LEU A 72 13.54 3.96 -16.12
C LEU A 72 14.95 3.42 -16.45
N GLY A 73 16.01 4.17 -16.12
CA GLY A 73 17.39 3.73 -16.38
C GLY A 73 17.78 2.46 -15.63
N GLU A 74 17.23 2.22 -14.43
CA GLU A 74 17.49 0.98 -13.69
C GLU A 74 16.81 -0.22 -14.35
N ILE A 75 15.61 -0.04 -14.91
CA ILE A 75 14.88 -1.11 -15.62
C ILE A 75 15.55 -1.42 -16.96
N LEU A 76 15.94 -0.40 -17.71
CA LEU A 76 16.65 -0.58 -18.98
C LEU A 76 18.04 -1.21 -18.79
N GLY A 77 18.65 -1.04 -17.61
CA GLY A 77 19.94 -1.63 -17.23
C GLY A 77 19.87 -3.06 -16.68
N ILE A 78 18.70 -3.72 -16.68
CA ILE A 78 18.60 -5.14 -16.32
C ILE A 78 19.24 -5.97 -17.44
N ALA A 79 20.36 -6.61 -17.12
CA ALA A 79 21.21 -7.34 -18.07
C ALA A 79 20.67 -8.73 -18.44
N SER A 80 19.81 -9.31 -17.60
CA SER A 80 19.29 -10.66 -17.84
C SER A 80 17.92 -10.89 -17.20
N THR A 81 17.09 -11.72 -17.83
CA THR A 81 15.84 -12.23 -17.25
C THR A 81 16.05 -12.98 -15.94
N ARG A 82 17.28 -13.47 -15.66
CA ARG A 82 17.65 -14.09 -14.37
C ARG A 82 17.61 -13.13 -13.18
N GLN A 83 17.58 -11.81 -13.42
CA GLN A 83 17.35 -10.83 -12.37
C GLN A 83 15.89 -10.78 -11.90
N VAL A 84 14.97 -11.45 -12.59
CA VAL A 84 13.59 -11.65 -12.17
C VAL A 84 13.44 -13.08 -11.67
N ASP A 85 13.31 -13.25 -10.37
CA ASP A 85 12.94 -14.53 -9.78
C ASP A 85 11.42 -14.69 -9.89
N PHE A 86 10.99 -15.44 -10.90
CA PHE A 86 9.58 -15.72 -11.14
C PHE A 86 8.95 -16.64 -10.09
N LYS A 87 9.74 -17.42 -9.33
CA LYS A 87 9.22 -18.31 -8.29
C LYS A 87 9.06 -17.57 -6.96
N GLY A 88 10.06 -16.78 -6.59
CA GLY A 88 10.02 -15.90 -5.41
C GLY A 88 9.28 -14.58 -5.65
N HIS A 89 8.89 -14.29 -6.90
CA HIS A 89 8.28 -13.04 -7.36
C HIS A 89 9.09 -11.78 -6.97
N THR A 90 10.41 -11.82 -7.14
CA THR A 90 11.30 -10.70 -6.82
C THR A 90 12.06 -10.22 -8.06
N VAL A 91 12.41 -8.94 -8.07
CA VAL A 91 13.24 -8.33 -9.12
C VAL A 91 14.47 -7.71 -8.46
N ARG A 92 15.65 -8.08 -8.96
CA ARG A 92 16.94 -7.57 -8.51
C ARG A 92 17.35 -6.37 -9.36
N ILE A 93 17.30 -5.18 -8.77
CA ILE A 93 17.47 -3.88 -9.42
C ILE A 93 18.75 -3.22 -8.91
N GLY A 94 19.58 -2.71 -9.81
CA GLY A 94 20.84 -2.06 -9.47
C GLY A 94 21.94 -2.41 -10.46
N THR A 95 23.16 -2.04 -10.11
CA THR A 95 24.37 -2.32 -10.90
C THR A 95 25.44 -2.89 -9.98
N GLU A 96 26.49 -3.50 -10.54
CA GLU A 96 27.62 -3.98 -9.74
C GLU A 96 28.29 -2.84 -8.96
N ALA A 97 28.36 -1.64 -9.53
CA ALA A 97 28.98 -0.47 -8.90
C ALA A 97 28.13 0.12 -7.76
N ALA A 98 26.80 0.13 -7.89
CA ALA A 98 25.88 0.73 -6.91
C ALA A 98 25.29 -0.29 -5.92
N GLY A 99 25.56 -1.58 -6.12
CA GLY A 99 24.89 -2.68 -5.43
C GLY A 99 23.50 -2.97 -5.98
N PHE A 100 23.00 -4.16 -5.64
CA PHE A 100 21.67 -4.60 -6.02
C PHE A 100 20.71 -4.54 -4.83
N ARG A 101 19.47 -4.11 -5.08
CA ARG A 101 18.34 -4.27 -4.17
C ARG A 101 17.32 -5.24 -4.75
N GLU A 102 16.71 -6.03 -3.89
CA GLU A 102 15.60 -6.91 -4.26
C GLU A 102 14.28 -6.22 -3.95
N VAL A 103 13.39 -6.20 -4.94
CA VAL A 103 12.06 -5.62 -4.81
C VAL A 103 11.02 -6.69 -5.13
N GLN A 104 10.06 -6.89 -4.24
CA GLN A 104 8.96 -7.81 -4.48
C GLN A 104 8.03 -7.24 -5.57
N ILE A 105 7.57 -8.10 -6.48
CA ILE A 105 6.48 -7.81 -7.43
C ILE A 105 5.29 -8.76 -7.21
N PRO A 106 4.07 -8.38 -7.62
CA PRO A 106 2.91 -9.25 -7.49
C PRO A 106 3.06 -10.51 -8.38
N PRO A 107 2.57 -11.69 -7.95
CA PRO A 107 2.67 -12.93 -8.72
C PRO A 107 2.15 -12.82 -10.16
N HIS A 108 0.99 -12.20 -10.36
CA HIS A 108 0.41 -12.02 -11.70
C HIS A 108 1.28 -11.16 -12.63
N VAL A 109 2.01 -10.18 -12.08
CA VAL A 109 2.95 -9.35 -12.84
C VAL A 109 4.18 -10.17 -13.22
N ALA A 110 4.68 -11.01 -12.31
CA ALA A 110 5.78 -11.92 -12.61
C ALA A 110 5.40 -12.90 -13.74
N ASP A 111 4.20 -13.48 -13.71
CA ASP A 111 3.70 -14.35 -14.77
C ASP A 111 3.54 -13.62 -16.12
N GLU A 112 3.07 -12.38 -16.09
CA GLU A 112 2.92 -11.55 -17.29
C GLU A 112 4.28 -11.25 -17.93
N ILE A 113 5.27 -10.89 -17.11
CA ILE A 113 6.66 -10.67 -17.56
C ILE A 113 7.26 -11.98 -18.09
N ARG A 114 7.04 -13.11 -17.42
CA ARG A 114 7.51 -14.44 -17.83
C ARG A 114 6.94 -14.87 -19.18
N THR A 115 5.68 -14.53 -19.45
CA THR A 115 5.00 -14.87 -20.69
C THR A 115 5.48 -13.99 -21.85
N ALA A 116 5.75 -12.71 -21.57
CA ALA A 116 6.21 -11.73 -22.55
C ALA A 116 7.68 -11.90 -22.95
N LEU A 117 8.53 -12.41 -22.06
CA LEU A 117 9.98 -12.48 -22.27
C LEU A 117 10.47 -13.92 -22.46
N PRO A 118 11.44 -14.17 -23.35
CA PRO A 118 12.08 -15.47 -23.45
C PRO A 118 12.79 -15.85 -22.13
N SER A 119 12.79 -17.14 -21.79
CA SER A 119 13.36 -17.64 -20.52
C SER A 119 14.84 -17.24 -20.29
N SER A 120 15.62 -17.02 -21.35
CA SER A 120 17.03 -16.64 -21.26
C SER A 120 17.39 -15.53 -22.24
N ALA A 121 16.77 -14.35 -22.10
CA ALA A 121 17.15 -13.18 -22.88
C ALA A 121 18.28 -12.40 -22.20
N ALA A 122 19.33 -12.10 -22.97
CA ALA A 122 20.29 -11.05 -22.65
C ALA A 122 19.64 -9.69 -22.91
N ASP A 123 19.87 -8.74 -22.01
CA ASP A 123 19.35 -7.38 -22.05
C ASP A 123 17.85 -7.30 -22.44
N PRO A 124 16.95 -7.98 -21.69
CA PRO A 124 15.54 -8.12 -22.06
C PRO A 124 14.80 -6.81 -22.28
N PHE A 125 15.31 -5.72 -21.69
CA PHE A 125 14.74 -4.38 -21.76
C PHE A 125 15.62 -3.36 -22.47
N ALA A 126 16.61 -3.79 -23.27
CA ALA A 126 17.39 -2.89 -24.11
C ALA A 126 16.49 -2.24 -25.17
N VAL A 127 16.02 -1.03 -24.86
CA VAL A 127 15.18 -0.18 -25.69
C VAL A 127 15.62 1.26 -25.49
N ASP A 128 15.58 2.05 -26.57
CA ASP A 128 15.84 3.48 -26.48
C ASP A 128 14.90 4.15 -25.46
N ALA A 129 15.49 4.90 -24.53
CA ALA A 129 14.75 5.56 -23.46
C ALA A 129 13.82 6.67 -23.98
N GLY A 130 14.15 7.30 -25.11
CA GLY A 130 13.28 8.25 -25.79
C GLY A 130 12.02 7.58 -26.35
N HIS A 131 12.19 6.43 -26.99
CA HIS A 131 11.10 5.60 -27.48
C HIS A 131 10.15 5.14 -26.38
N VAL A 132 10.68 4.65 -25.24
CA VAL A 132 9.86 4.26 -24.09
C VAL A 132 9.03 5.43 -23.58
N ARG A 133 9.66 6.59 -23.35
CA ARG A 133 8.95 7.80 -22.88
C ARG A 133 7.84 8.20 -23.84
N ARG A 134 8.12 8.21 -25.15
CA ARG A 134 7.12 8.51 -26.17
C ARG A 134 5.92 7.57 -26.11
N LYS A 135 6.14 6.26 -25.97
CA LYS A 135 5.03 5.29 -25.83
C LYS A 135 4.22 5.49 -24.57
N PHE A 136 4.85 5.85 -23.45
CA PHE A 136 4.12 6.14 -22.23
C PHE A 136 3.25 7.40 -22.36
N TYR A 137 3.77 8.45 -23.00
CA TYR A 137 3.01 9.66 -23.31
C TYR A 137 1.80 9.39 -24.21
N GLU A 138 1.99 8.61 -25.28
CA GLU A 138 0.91 8.18 -26.16
C GLU A 138 -0.15 7.33 -25.43
N ARG A 139 0.19 6.64 -24.33
CA ARG A 139 -0.78 5.89 -23.50
C ARG A 139 -1.54 6.82 -22.55
N ALA A 140 -0.88 7.79 -21.93
CA ALA A 140 -1.55 8.78 -21.10
C ALA A 140 -2.59 9.59 -21.91
N GLU A 141 -2.22 10.05 -23.11
CA GLU A 141 -3.13 10.78 -24.01
C GLU A 141 -4.33 9.91 -24.43
N ALA A 142 -4.14 8.60 -24.64
CA ALA A 142 -5.22 7.67 -24.96
C ALA A 142 -6.25 7.50 -23.82
N CYS A 143 -5.86 7.76 -22.57
CA CYS A 143 -6.75 7.80 -21.41
C CYS A 143 -7.38 9.19 -21.18
N GLY A 144 -7.10 10.18 -22.03
CA GLY A 144 -7.50 11.58 -21.79
C GLY A 144 -6.66 12.28 -20.71
N LEU A 145 -5.54 11.69 -20.27
CA LEU A 145 -4.63 12.31 -19.30
C LEU A 145 -3.67 13.27 -20.00
N PRO A 146 -3.23 14.35 -19.33
CA PRO A 146 -2.16 15.20 -19.84
C PRO A 146 -0.90 14.40 -20.15
N LYS A 147 -0.25 14.68 -21.28
CA LYS A 147 0.96 13.99 -21.76
C LYS A 147 2.01 13.72 -20.66
N GLY A 148 2.28 14.72 -19.81
CA GLY A 148 3.27 14.62 -18.72
C GLY A 148 2.94 13.56 -17.65
N MET A 149 1.67 13.22 -17.48
CA MET A 149 1.22 12.19 -16.52
C MET A 149 1.70 10.79 -16.87
N GLY A 150 1.99 10.54 -18.15
CA GLY A 150 2.58 9.27 -18.59
C GLY A 150 4.07 9.15 -18.26
N SER A 151 4.74 10.17 -17.72
CA SER A 151 6.19 10.08 -17.54
C SER A 151 6.59 8.94 -16.57
N PRO A 152 7.69 8.22 -16.83
CA PRO A 152 8.22 7.20 -15.91
C PRO A 152 8.41 7.71 -14.47
N ASN A 153 8.80 8.98 -14.32
CA ASN A 153 8.98 9.61 -13.02
C ASN A 153 7.64 9.82 -12.29
N VAL A 154 6.59 10.24 -13.00
CA VAL A 154 5.24 10.38 -12.43
C VAL A 154 4.72 9.02 -11.98
N ILE A 155 4.83 7.97 -12.80
CA ILE A 155 4.40 6.61 -12.43
C ILE A 155 5.18 6.10 -11.20
N ARG A 156 6.50 6.29 -11.17
CA ARG A 156 7.35 5.96 -10.02
C ARG A 156 6.95 6.73 -8.75
N ARG A 157 6.66 8.02 -8.85
CA ARG A 157 6.18 8.84 -7.71
C ARG A 157 4.81 8.36 -7.25
N SER A 158 3.92 8.01 -8.17
CA SER A 158 2.59 7.49 -7.88
C SER A 158 2.67 6.19 -7.08
N ARG A 159 3.65 5.32 -7.42
CA ARG A 159 3.97 4.13 -6.61
C ARG A 159 4.42 4.48 -5.20
N ALA A 160 5.27 5.50 -5.02
CA ALA A 160 5.68 5.96 -3.70
C ALA A 160 4.48 6.41 -2.85
N VAL A 161 3.60 7.23 -3.44
CA VAL A 161 2.38 7.74 -2.78
C VAL A 161 1.44 6.59 -2.43
N GLU A 162 1.26 5.61 -3.31
CA GLU A 162 0.43 4.43 -3.08
C GLU A 162 0.95 3.57 -1.92
N LEU A 163 2.27 3.35 -1.86
CA LEU A 163 2.91 2.60 -0.76
C LEU A 163 2.74 3.34 0.58
N LEU A 164 2.95 4.66 0.60
CA LEU A 164 2.72 5.49 1.79
C LEU A 164 1.26 5.45 2.25
N ARG A 165 0.30 5.53 1.32
CA ARG A 165 -1.15 5.39 1.60
C ARG A 165 -1.52 3.98 2.07
N SER A 166 -0.70 2.98 1.75
CA SER A 166 -0.85 1.60 2.24
C SER A 166 -0.21 1.37 3.61
N ASN A 167 0.09 2.45 4.34
CA ASN A 167 0.67 2.44 5.68
C ASN A 167 2.10 1.85 5.76
N LEU A 168 2.86 1.93 4.65
CA LEU A 168 4.29 1.60 4.70
C LEU A 168 5.09 2.77 5.27
N PRO A 169 5.95 2.54 6.27
CA PRO A 169 6.82 3.58 6.79
C PRO A 169 7.69 4.20 5.68
N LEU A 170 7.86 5.52 5.71
CA LEU A 170 8.66 6.26 4.74
C LEU A 170 10.07 5.67 4.52
N PRO A 171 10.82 5.20 5.55
CA PRO A 171 12.12 4.56 5.34
C PRO A 171 12.05 3.29 4.48
N VAL A 172 10.99 2.49 4.64
CA VAL A 172 10.77 1.28 3.84
C VAL A 172 10.50 1.66 2.39
N VAL A 173 9.64 2.66 2.17
CA VAL A 173 9.35 3.19 0.83
C VAL A 173 10.60 3.78 0.18
N GLN A 174 11.40 4.56 0.93
CA GLN A 174 12.67 5.13 0.44
C GLN A 174 13.67 4.04 0.06
N LYS A 175 13.81 2.99 0.87
CA LYS A 175 14.68 1.84 0.60
C LYS A 175 14.23 1.07 -0.64
N MET A 176 12.94 0.81 -0.80
CA MET A 176 12.38 0.16 -2.01
C MET A 176 12.67 0.97 -3.28
N LEU A 177 12.45 2.28 -3.22
CA LEU A 177 12.65 3.17 -4.35
C LEU A 177 14.14 3.43 -4.65
N GLY A 178 15.05 3.06 -3.76
CA GLY A 178 16.48 3.33 -3.91
C GLY A 178 16.82 4.81 -3.76
N HIS A 179 16.23 5.48 -2.76
CA HIS A 179 16.70 6.77 -2.28
C HIS A 179 17.70 6.55 -1.15
N SER A 180 18.98 6.76 -1.43
CA SER A 180 20.03 6.84 -0.41
C SER A 180 20.01 8.23 0.21
N THR A 181 19.00 8.54 1.03
CA THR A 181 19.04 9.74 1.87
C THR A 181 19.49 9.33 3.26
N ALA A 182 20.81 9.34 3.46
CA ALA A 182 21.44 9.43 4.76
C ALA A 182 21.05 10.78 5.36
N GLY A 183 20.02 10.81 6.20
CA GLY A 183 19.53 12.06 6.79
C GLY A 183 18.10 11.94 7.24
N LEU A 184 17.89 11.17 8.32
CA LEU A 184 16.80 11.17 9.31
C LEU A 184 16.62 9.73 9.84
N THR A 185 17.68 9.20 10.42
CA THR A 185 17.72 7.88 11.06
C THR A 185 18.09 8.11 12.51
N ALA A 186 17.11 8.09 13.41
CA ALA A 186 17.39 8.02 14.84
C ALA A 186 16.42 7.14 15.63
N SER A 187 15.26 6.73 15.10
CA SER A 187 14.29 5.95 15.89
C SER A 187 13.89 4.59 15.31
N TRP A 188 14.43 4.16 14.16
CA TRP A 188 14.00 2.92 13.48
C TRP A 188 15.15 1.97 13.12
N LEU A 189 16.15 1.87 13.99
CA LEU A 189 17.28 0.94 13.82
C LEU A 189 16.95 -0.52 14.18
N ASP A 190 15.72 -0.84 14.60
CA ASP A 190 15.37 -2.18 15.11
C ASP A 190 14.68 -3.12 14.11
N PHE A 191 14.42 -2.70 12.87
CA PHE A 191 13.91 -3.60 11.84
C PHE A 191 15.05 -4.31 11.11
N SER A 192 15.17 -5.61 11.32
CA SER A 192 16.07 -6.44 10.53
C SER A 192 15.72 -6.34 9.03
N ASP A 193 16.70 -6.50 8.15
CA ASP A 193 16.47 -6.56 6.69
C ASP A 193 15.42 -7.60 6.30
N LYS A 194 15.27 -8.66 7.11
CA LYS A 194 14.28 -9.71 6.94
C LYS A 194 12.85 -9.24 7.26
N ASP A 195 12.66 -8.42 8.28
CA ASP A 195 11.35 -7.86 8.62
C ASP A 195 10.89 -6.85 7.56
N MET A 196 11.80 -6.03 7.05
CA MET A 196 11.49 -5.10 5.94
C MET A 196 11.05 -5.84 4.68
N LYS A 197 11.77 -6.90 4.28
CA LYS A 197 11.36 -7.74 3.14
C LYS A 197 9.98 -8.34 3.33
N ARG A 198 9.62 -8.77 4.55
CA ARG A 198 8.30 -9.31 4.86
C ARG A 198 7.17 -8.29 4.74
N VAL A 199 7.37 -7.07 5.23
CA VAL A 199 6.36 -6.01 5.15
C VAL A 199 6.14 -5.58 3.69
N VAL A 200 7.22 -5.40 2.94
CA VAL A 200 7.16 -5.09 1.50
C VAL A 200 6.48 -6.22 0.73
N ALA A 201 6.88 -7.47 0.99
CA ALA A 201 6.27 -8.62 0.35
C ALA A 201 4.78 -8.71 0.67
N HIS A 202 4.38 -8.40 1.91
CA HIS A 202 2.98 -8.37 2.30
C HIS A 202 2.17 -7.35 1.50
N VAL A 203 2.64 -6.10 1.39
CA VAL A 203 1.93 -5.04 0.64
C VAL A 203 1.87 -5.35 -0.85
N THR A 204 2.98 -5.77 -1.44
CA THR A 204 3.01 -6.22 -2.84
C THR A 204 2.08 -7.41 -3.09
N ARG A 205 1.91 -8.33 -2.12
CA ARG A 205 0.95 -9.44 -2.20
C ARG A 205 -0.52 -8.97 -2.07
N ARG A 206 -0.80 -7.81 -1.47
CA ARG A 206 -2.16 -7.23 -1.50
C ARG A 206 -2.54 -6.74 -2.91
N GLU A 207 -1.56 -6.37 -3.73
CA GLU A 207 -1.79 -5.96 -5.13
C GLU A 207 -2.08 -7.15 -6.06
N SER A 208 -1.73 -8.38 -5.67
CA SER A 208 -2.29 -9.58 -6.30
C SER A 208 -3.75 -9.72 -5.92
N ARG A 209 -4.64 -9.20 -6.78
CA ARG A 209 -6.05 -9.57 -7.06
C ARG A 209 -6.88 -10.32 -5.98
N ILE A 210 -6.62 -10.18 -4.68
CA ILE A 210 -7.53 -10.60 -3.63
C ILE A 210 -8.34 -9.37 -3.26
N LYS A 211 -9.43 -9.17 -4.01
CA LYS A 211 -10.43 -8.14 -3.74
C LYS A 211 -11.33 -8.66 -2.62
N THR A 212 -10.98 -8.39 -1.36
CA THR A 212 -11.95 -8.55 -0.26
C THR A 212 -12.82 -7.30 -0.19
N SER A 213 -14.06 -7.46 0.26
CA SER A 213 -14.94 -6.31 0.52
C SER A 213 -14.68 -5.67 1.89
N ALA A 214 -13.70 -6.18 2.65
CA ALA A 214 -13.29 -5.58 3.91
C ALA A 214 -12.51 -4.28 3.63
N ARG A 215 -12.91 -3.19 4.30
CA ARG A 215 -12.37 -1.84 4.06
C ARG A 215 -11.29 -1.46 5.06
N ASN A 216 -11.26 -2.13 6.19
CA ASN A 216 -10.32 -1.89 7.27
C ASN A 216 -9.34 -3.05 7.35
N SER A 217 -8.07 -2.74 7.49
CA SER A 217 -7.01 -3.74 7.51
C SER A 217 -5.88 -3.32 8.42
N PHE A 218 -5.57 -4.19 9.37
CA PHE A 218 -4.57 -3.97 10.39
C PHE A 218 -3.53 -5.10 10.31
N THR A 219 -2.35 -4.79 9.79
CA THR A 219 -1.25 -5.76 9.71
C THR A 219 -0.41 -5.66 10.98
N GLY A 220 -0.09 -6.81 11.56
CA GLY A 220 0.60 -6.89 12.84
C GLY A 220 1.16 -8.27 13.14
N LYS A 221 2.01 -8.33 14.16
CA LYS A 221 2.51 -9.61 14.70
C LYS A 221 1.57 -10.07 15.81
N VAL A 222 1.32 -11.36 15.90
CA VAL A 222 0.62 -11.96 17.04
C VAL A 222 1.46 -11.73 18.29
N SER A 223 0.98 -10.89 19.20
CA SER A 223 1.62 -10.61 20.48
C SER A 223 1.15 -11.57 21.56
N ARG A 224 -0.12 -11.98 21.49
CA ARG A 224 -0.72 -12.90 22.46
C ARG A 224 -1.74 -13.82 21.81
N MET A 225 -1.75 -15.07 22.24
CA MET A 225 -2.81 -16.03 21.96
C MET A 225 -3.28 -16.66 23.26
N ILE A 226 -4.59 -16.74 23.45
CA ILE A 226 -5.23 -17.38 24.60
C ILE A 226 -6.20 -18.43 24.03
N PRO A 227 -5.81 -19.71 23.98
CA PRO A 227 -6.72 -20.76 23.59
C PRO A 227 -7.76 -20.98 24.70
N GLY A 228 -9.01 -21.16 24.31
CA GLY A 228 -10.10 -21.63 25.17
C GLY A 228 -10.71 -22.92 24.61
N ASP A 229 -11.83 -23.35 25.18
CA ASP A 229 -12.43 -24.65 24.86
C ASP A 229 -12.95 -24.75 23.41
N ILE A 230 -13.46 -23.64 22.87
CA ILE A 230 -14.05 -23.57 21.52
C ILE A 230 -13.33 -22.54 20.64
N GLN A 231 -12.85 -21.47 21.25
CA GLN A 231 -12.33 -20.29 20.55
C GLN A 231 -11.00 -19.85 21.14
N THR A 232 -10.18 -19.27 20.27
CA THR A 232 -8.89 -18.67 20.62
C THR A 232 -9.01 -17.16 20.50
N VAL A 233 -8.62 -16.46 21.56
CA VAL A 233 -8.41 -15.02 21.54
C VAL A 233 -7.02 -14.75 20.98
N VAL A 234 -6.94 -14.00 19.89
CA VAL A 234 -5.68 -13.62 19.23
C VAL A 234 -5.55 -12.11 19.31
N THR A 235 -4.44 -11.61 19.86
CA THR A 235 -4.12 -10.18 19.87
C THR A 235 -2.93 -9.92 18.96
N LEU A 236 -3.10 -8.93 18.09
CA LEU A 236 -2.09 -8.44 17.16
C LEU A 236 -1.56 -7.11 17.67
N ASP A 237 -0.24 -6.98 17.74
CA ASP A 237 0.39 -5.67 17.80
C ASP A 237 0.52 -5.17 16.37
N THR A 238 -0.32 -4.20 16.01
CA THR A 238 -0.33 -3.62 14.67
C THR A 238 0.91 -2.76 14.44
N LEU A 239 1.30 -2.61 13.18
CA LEU A 239 2.39 -1.70 12.80
C LEU A 239 2.13 -0.23 13.21
N GLY A 240 0.86 0.12 13.41
CA GLY A 240 0.42 1.43 13.90
C GLY A 240 0.56 1.66 15.40
N GLY A 241 0.99 0.64 16.16
CA GLY A 241 1.14 0.72 17.61
C GLY A 241 -0.15 0.48 18.40
N TYR A 242 -1.23 0.06 17.76
CA TYR A 242 -2.48 -0.30 18.42
C TYR A 242 -2.64 -1.82 18.50
N PRO A 243 -3.15 -2.37 19.62
CA PRO A 243 -3.56 -3.76 19.66
C PRO A 243 -4.86 -3.95 18.88
N VAL A 244 -4.95 -5.04 18.12
CA VAL A 244 -6.21 -5.52 17.53
C VAL A 244 -6.45 -6.94 17.99
N THR A 245 -7.57 -7.16 18.66
CA THR A 245 -8.01 -8.44 19.18
C THR A 245 -9.08 -9.05 18.26
N ALA A 246 -8.87 -10.31 17.91
CA ALA A 246 -9.81 -11.16 17.19
C ALA A 246 -10.14 -12.39 18.04
N ILE A 247 -11.38 -12.86 17.96
CA ILE A 247 -11.79 -14.16 18.52
C ILE A 247 -12.18 -15.06 17.36
N ILE A 248 -11.45 -16.16 17.19
CA ILE A 248 -11.65 -17.13 16.11
C ILE A 248 -11.83 -18.53 16.67
N THR A 249 -12.39 -19.45 15.89
CA THR A 249 -12.47 -20.86 16.31
C THR A 249 -11.08 -21.46 16.45
N ASN A 250 -10.92 -22.43 17.35
CA ASN A 250 -9.66 -23.16 17.51
C ASN A 250 -9.21 -23.80 16.19
N GLU A 251 -10.15 -24.39 15.44
CA GLU A 251 -9.89 -24.94 14.10
C GLU A 251 -9.33 -23.88 13.11
N SER A 252 -9.81 -22.64 13.19
CA SER A 252 -9.28 -21.55 12.35
C SER A 252 -7.86 -21.16 12.76
N ALA A 253 -7.58 -21.10 14.06
CA ALA A 253 -6.25 -20.81 14.57
C ALA A 253 -5.23 -21.88 14.16
N GLU A 254 -5.62 -23.15 14.24
CA GLU A 254 -4.83 -24.30 13.79
C GLU A 254 -4.62 -24.29 12.27
N ARG A 255 -5.68 -24.08 11.47
CA ARG A 255 -5.62 -24.03 10.01
C ARG A 255 -4.68 -22.94 9.50
N LEU A 256 -4.68 -21.78 10.19
CA LEU A 256 -3.80 -20.66 9.88
C LEU A 256 -2.38 -20.84 10.47
N ALA A 257 -2.14 -21.94 11.19
CA ALA A 257 -0.87 -22.25 11.87
C ALA A 257 -0.36 -21.07 12.73
N LEU A 258 -1.28 -20.44 13.48
CA LEU A 258 -0.96 -19.24 14.25
C LEU A 258 -0.10 -19.57 15.47
N GLY A 259 0.91 -18.73 15.69
CA GLY A 259 1.70 -18.72 16.92
C GLY A 259 2.20 -17.30 17.24
N PRO A 260 2.70 -17.05 18.46
CA PRO A 260 3.32 -15.77 18.81
C PRO A 260 4.41 -15.37 17.81
N GLY A 261 4.44 -14.09 17.43
CA GLY A 261 5.35 -13.53 16.44
C GLY A 261 4.93 -13.75 14.97
N THR A 262 3.86 -14.51 14.72
CA THR A 262 3.32 -14.70 13.36
C THR A 262 2.82 -13.37 12.80
N LEU A 263 3.28 -13.00 11.61
CA LEU A 263 2.83 -11.78 10.93
C LEU A 263 1.57 -12.09 10.11
N LEU A 264 0.48 -11.39 10.40
CA LEU A 264 -0.80 -11.58 9.73
C LEU A 264 -1.58 -10.27 9.62
N THR A 265 -2.73 -10.31 8.95
CA THR A 265 -3.60 -9.15 8.78
C THR A 265 -4.99 -9.44 9.34
N ALA A 266 -5.44 -8.54 10.21
CA ALA A 266 -6.82 -8.45 10.65
C ALA A 266 -7.60 -7.58 9.67
N GLU A 267 -8.67 -8.12 9.08
CA GLU A 267 -9.56 -7.42 8.17
C GLU A 267 -10.95 -7.25 8.80
N VAL A 268 -11.53 -6.06 8.64
CA VAL A 268 -12.86 -5.73 9.18
C VAL A 268 -13.67 -5.03 8.10
N LYS A 269 -14.92 -5.45 7.92
CA LYS A 269 -15.85 -4.77 7.00
C LYS A 269 -16.28 -3.43 7.60
N ALA A 270 -16.41 -2.39 6.76
CA ALA A 270 -16.90 -1.08 7.18
C ALA A 270 -18.22 -1.10 7.99
N PRO A 271 -19.26 -1.89 7.64
CA PRO A 271 -20.49 -1.96 8.43
C PRO A 271 -20.34 -2.63 9.82
N TRP A 272 -19.19 -3.20 10.15
CA TRP A 272 -18.91 -3.77 11.47
C TRP A 272 -18.08 -2.85 12.37
N VAL A 273 -17.76 -1.65 11.88
CA VAL A 273 -17.11 -0.61 12.67
C VAL A 273 -18.19 0.35 13.15
N LEU A 274 -18.40 0.39 14.46
CA LEU A 274 -19.27 1.38 15.10
C LEU A 274 -18.45 2.64 15.42
N VAL A 275 -19.11 3.80 15.44
CA VAL A 275 -18.47 5.07 15.77
C VAL A 275 -19.09 5.60 17.06
N ALA A 276 -18.24 6.02 18.00
CA ALA A 276 -18.65 6.82 19.15
C ALA A 276 -18.02 8.20 19.05
N ALA A 277 -18.83 9.24 19.27
CA ALA A 277 -18.38 10.64 19.22
C ALA A 277 -17.75 11.07 20.54
N GLY A 278 -16.79 12.00 20.46
CA GLY A 278 -16.23 12.71 21.60
C GLY A 278 -14.79 12.32 21.95
N PRO A 279 -14.13 13.14 22.79
CA PRO A 279 -12.71 12.98 23.12
C PRO A 279 -12.44 11.91 24.19
N VAL A 280 -13.48 11.41 24.86
CA VAL A 280 -13.37 10.43 25.95
C VAL A 280 -13.70 9.04 25.42
N ALA A 281 -12.88 8.05 25.77
CA ALA A 281 -13.11 6.66 25.40
C ALA A 281 -14.48 6.18 25.92
N PRO A 282 -15.35 5.60 25.08
CA PRO A 282 -16.65 5.12 25.51
C PRO A 282 -16.50 3.87 26.38
N VAL A 283 -17.44 3.69 27.31
CA VAL A 283 -17.60 2.40 27.99
C VAL A 283 -18.33 1.45 27.05
N THR A 284 -17.67 0.37 26.64
CA THR A 284 -18.18 -0.58 25.66
C THR A 284 -17.66 -1.99 25.90
N SER A 285 -18.37 -3.00 25.38
CA SER A 285 -17.91 -4.40 25.33
C SER A 285 -17.03 -4.69 24.12
N CYS A 286 -16.87 -3.76 23.18
CA CYS A 286 -15.99 -3.94 22.03
C CYS A 286 -14.54 -4.07 22.49
N ALA A 287 -13.89 -5.20 22.16
CA ALA A 287 -12.50 -5.45 22.51
C ALA A 287 -11.52 -4.48 21.82
N ASN A 288 -11.91 -3.94 20.68
CA ASN A 288 -11.11 -2.99 19.92
C ASN A 288 -11.76 -1.62 20.01
N THR A 289 -11.06 -0.68 20.65
CA THR A 289 -11.49 0.72 20.80
C THR A 289 -10.35 1.61 20.34
N LEU A 290 -10.45 2.13 19.11
CA LEU A 290 -9.38 2.86 18.43
C LEU A 290 -9.72 4.34 18.38
N GLU A 291 -8.86 5.17 18.96
CA GLU A 291 -9.01 6.63 19.00
C GLU A 291 -8.66 7.24 17.65
N GLY A 292 -9.52 8.11 17.13
CA GLY A 292 -9.27 8.81 15.87
C GLY A 292 -9.93 10.17 15.77
N THR A 293 -9.71 10.81 14.63
CA THR A 293 -10.32 12.09 14.26
C THR A 293 -11.08 11.92 12.96
N VAL A 294 -12.29 12.46 12.89
CA VAL A 294 -13.11 12.40 11.67
C VAL A 294 -12.46 13.23 10.57
N THR A 295 -12.01 12.60 9.49
CA THR A 295 -11.37 13.29 8.37
C THR A 295 -12.26 13.41 7.16
N ARG A 296 -13.25 12.52 7.00
CA ARG A 296 -14.23 12.59 5.91
C ARG A 296 -15.56 11.98 6.34
N ILE A 297 -16.65 12.59 5.87
CA ILE A 297 -18.01 12.08 6.01
C ILE A 297 -18.66 12.14 4.62
N ILE A 298 -19.17 11.00 4.15
CA ILE A 298 -19.92 10.91 2.90
C ILE A 298 -21.34 10.45 3.24
N ARG A 299 -22.27 11.37 3.05
CA ARG A 299 -23.68 11.23 3.39
C ARG A 299 -24.46 10.72 2.18
N GLY A 300 -24.86 9.46 2.19
CA GLY A 300 -25.74 8.85 1.21
C GLY A 300 -27.22 8.98 1.58
N ALA A 301 -28.08 8.42 0.74
CA ALA A 301 -29.54 8.45 0.94
C ALA A 301 -30.01 7.58 2.13
N SER A 302 -29.35 6.44 2.35
CA SER A 302 -29.69 5.50 3.43
C SER A 302 -28.56 5.27 4.43
N THR A 303 -27.32 5.48 4.02
CA THR A 303 -26.12 5.23 4.82
C THR A 303 -25.18 6.43 4.81
N THR A 304 -24.39 6.54 5.86
CA THR A 304 -23.28 7.48 5.97
C THR A 304 -21.97 6.70 6.09
N GLU A 305 -21.01 7.00 5.22
CA GLU A 305 -19.63 6.54 5.34
C GLU A 305 -18.82 7.58 6.13
N VAL A 306 -18.16 7.14 7.19
CA VAL A 306 -17.29 7.98 8.02
C VAL A 306 -15.87 7.42 7.95
N ILE A 307 -14.92 8.31 7.70
CA ILE A 307 -13.48 7.99 7.76
C ILE A 307 -12.90 8.64 8.99
N LEU A 308 -12.33 7.81 9.86
CA LEU A 308 -11.57 8.21 11.04
C LEU A 308 -10.08 8.02 10.74
N THR A 309 -9.26 8.99 11.09
CA THR A 309 -7.80 8.86 11.04
C THR A 309 -7.27 8.70 12.46
N LEU A 310 -6.59 7.58 12.72
CA LEU A 310 -5.94 7.29 13.99
C LEU A 310 -4.65 8.14 14.15
N LYS A 311 -4.02 8.13 15.33
CA LYS A 311 -2.84 8.99 15.60
C LYS A 311 -1.62 8.65 14.73
N ASP A 312 -1.53 7.42 14.25
CA ASP A 312 -0.47 6.95 13.34
C ASP A 312 -0.75 7.30 11.86
N GLY A 313 -1.91 7.89 11.55
CA GLY A 313 -2.36 8.19 10.19
C GLY A 313 -3.20 7.09 9.53
N THR A 314 -3.41 5.94 10.20
CA THR A 314 -4.26 4.86 9.67
C THR A 314 -5.70 5.37 9.51
N GLU A 315 -6.27 5.18 8.31
CA GLU A 315 -7.70 5.44 8.07
C GLU A 315 -8.55 4.22 8.41
N VAL A 316 -9.60 4.43 9.21
CA VAL A 316 -10.64 3.46 9.53
C VAL A 316 -11.95 3.94 8.89
N CYS A 317 -12.51 3.11 8.03
CA CYS A 317 -13.79 3.33 7.38
C CYS A 317 -14.92 2.63 8.18
N ALA A 318 -15.89 3.43 8.60
CA ALA A 318 -17.12 2.97 9.21
C ALA A 318 -18.31 3.26 8.29
N LEU A 319 -19.28 2.34 8.26
CA LEU A 319 -20.54 2.54 7.56
C LEU A 319 -21.69 2.44 8.57
N MET A 320 -22.47 3.50 8.68
CA MET A 320 -23.62 3.56 9.58
C MET A 320 -24.89 3.95 8.83
N THR A 321 -26.05 3.74 9.46
CA THR A 321 -27.32 4.25 8.92
C THR A 321 -27.36 5.76 9.00
N ARG A 322 -28.14 6.39 8.11
CA ARG A 322 -28.25 7.86 8.11
C ARG A 322 -28.75 8.41 9.45
N SER A 323 -29.71 7.74 10.06
CA SER A 323 -30.23 8.10 11.39
C SER A 323 -29.16 8.08 12.49
N GLY A 324 -28.14 7.22 12.37
CA GLY A 324 -27.03 7.15 13.33
C GLY A 324 -26.11 8.38 13.24
N ASP A 325 -25.82 8.85 12.02
CA ASP A 325 -25.04 10.07 11.78
C ASP A 325 -25.79 11.32 12.26
N ASP A 326 -27.09 11.41 12.00
CA ASP A 326 -27.93 12.52 12.48
C ASP A 326 -28.00 12.56 14.02
N THR A 327 -27.81 11.43 14.71
CA THR A 327 -27.80 11.35 16.18
C THR A 327 -26.44 11.76 16.77
N LEU A 328 -25.34 11.43 16.09
CA LEU A 328 -23.98 11.71 16.58
C LEU A 328 -23.50 13.11 16.22
N GLU A 329 -24.17 13.79 15.28
CA GLU A 329 -23.86 15.14 14.79
C GLU A 329 -22.37 15.32 14.45
N LEU A 330 -21.78 14.30 13.81
CA LEU A 330 -20.34 14.31 13.51
C LEU A 330 -19.99 15.34 12.45
N HIS A 331 -18.90 16.06 12.70
CA HIS A 331 -18.26 16.99 11.80
C HIS A 331 -16.81 16.57 11.54
N ARG A 332 -16.28 17.04 10.41
CA ARG A 332 -14.87 16.86 10.10
C ARG A 332 -14.02 17.62 11.12
N GLY A 333 -13.05 16.93 11.72
CA GLY A 333 -12.19 17.44 12.78
C GLY A 333 -12.58 16.95 14.18
N ASP A 334 -13.74 16.34 14.34
CA ASP A 334 -14.19 15.86 15.64
C ASP A 334 -13.37 14.66 16.11
N ALA A 335 -13.11 14.61 17.41
CA ALA A 335 -12.59 13.42 18.07
C ALA A 335 -13.68 12.34 18.12
N ALA A 336 -13.31 11.12 17.76
CA ALA A 336 -14.22 9.98 17.75
C ALA A 336 -13.46 8.65 17.92
N TRP A 337 -14.20 7.58 18.17
CA TRP A 337 -13.66 6.26 18.41
C TRP A 337 -14.25 5.25 17.43
N ALA A 338 -13.40 4.41 16.84
CA ALA A 338 -13.81 3.23 16.10
C ALA A 338 -13.93 2.06 17.06
N LEU A 339 -15.13 1.48 17.17
CA LEU A 339 -15.41 0.34 18.03
C LEU A 339 -15.63 -0.89 17.16
N ILE A 340 -14.85 -1.94 17.40
CA ILE A 340 -14.90 -3.17 16.62
C ILE A 340 -15.01 -4.36 17.58
N ASP A 341 -16.05 -5.17 17.36
CA ASP A 341 -16.18 -6.45 18.06
C ASP A 341 -15.10 -7.43 17.59
N ALA A 342 -14.44 -8.13 18.53
CA ALA A 342 -13.42 -9.12 18.21
C ALA A 342 -13.94 -10.27 17.34
N PHE A 343 -15.24 -10.59 17.38
CA PHE A 343 -15.88 -11.59 16.52
C PHE A 343 -16.05 -11.12 15.07
N SER A 344 -15.98 -9.81 14.83
CA SER A 344 -16.08 -9.21 13.49
C SER A 344 -14.72 -9.07 12.80
N VAL A 345 -13.64 -9.49 13.45
CA VAL A 345 -12.28 -9.41 12.92
C VAL A 345 -11.92 -10.73 12.23
N ILE A 346 -11.63 -10.65 10.93
CA ILE A 346 -11.20 -11.80 10.13
C ILE A 346 -9.68 -11.81 10.07
N LEU A 347 -9.05 -12.91 10.47
CA LEU A 347 -7.61 -13.07 10.37
C LEU A 347 -7.22 -13.72 9.04
N ARG A 348 -6.23 -13.13 8.38
CA ARG A 348 -5.66 -13.61 7.12
C ARG A 348 -4.16 -13.70 7.21
N MET A 349 -3.61 -14.85 6.82
CA MET A 349 -2.17 -15.02 6.64
C MET A 349 -1.70 -14.27 5.38
N GLY A 350 -0.52 -13.67 5.43
CA GLY A 350 0.16 -13.31 4.19
C GLY A 350 0.67 -14.60 3.55
N ASP A 351 0.21 -14.94 2.35
CA ASP A 351 0.62 -16.17 1.66
C ASP A 351 2.15 -16.24 1.55
N ALA A 352 2.74 -17.38 1.90
CA ALA A 352 4.19 -17.59 2.07
C ALA A 352 5.03 -17.19 0.85
#